data_AF-A0A7V7X0K4-F1
#
_entry.id   AF-A0A7V7X0K4-F1
#
_cell.length_a   1.000
_cell.length_b   1.000
_cell.length_c   1.000
_cell.angle_alpha   90.00
_cell.angle_beta   90.00
_cell.angle_gamma   90.00
#
_symmetry.space_group_name_H-M   'P 1'
#
loop_
_entity.id
_entity.type
_entity.pdbx_description
1 polymer ?
#
loop_
_entity_poly.entity_id
_entity_poly.type
_entity_poly.pdbx_seq_one_letter_code
_entity_poly.pdbx_strand_id
1 'polypeptide(L)'
;MNRHLRKIFSFLWTGTLSLSFAAGTVWADQDSSGTYRWTNSKSPSPKVVYNWIDATDGTELTLTDDDTSGFVNIGFNFSFFDTTVSRLVISSNGFVSFDSVISHPTHVTIPAAGAPDRMIAAYWTDLTTGSFSRVYYKTIGTAPHRKFVVTWSNYDLSVGGAQSVTFQVVLFETTNHILLQYQTLLGSGVDGGNCSVGIEGSAGASGLLYSFDNAGTLSNNLAILFHSNNPSTADASIAPASVVTHTNLQQFIYIIRTTSPADSMARFDSLLVFNPFTDKSITVTDISVDGVSQFIQNSSTRPADYGFAVWNYNSSTDSLAVQTAYMAVKDSIKITFLLDVRDTLGAFLFPSNIRASLVSANRILTGGTQQVTVISDTVAYIKIKWSPQSFANEAGDTTLTADDSVKAYAYGFDKNDNFIRRVKVNWRVNGLNGILTADSLNNDSITFHAGMVGTSFISADTSGFTDQTGLISVSVGDTSFIAIRTNANNGGARYDTLNITMSADSALNLYAASYDQ
;
A
#
# COMPACT_ATOMS: atom_id res chain seq x y z
N MET A 1 -2.52 -34.84 40.51
CA MET A 1 -3.85 -34.25 40.73
C MET A 1 -3.83 -32.82 40.20
N ASN A 2 -4.53 -32.61 39.08
CA ASN A 2 -5.05 -31.35 38.52
C ASN A 2 -4.06 -30.23 38.13
N ARG A 3 -3.80 -30.05 36.82
CA ARG A 3 -4.59 -29.22 35.85
C ARG A 3 -4.62 -27.74 36.25
N HIS A 4 -4.08 -26.87 35.39
CA HIS A 4 -4.92 -26.00 34.55
C HIS A 4 -4.10 -25.24 33.48
N LEU A 5 -4.53 -25.45 32.24
CA LEU A 5 -4.21 -24.68 31.04
C LEU A 5 -4.53 -23.20 31.24
N ARG A 6 -3.62 -22.30 30.84
CA ARG A 6 -3.98 -20.92 30.48
C ARG A 6 -4.15 -20.83 28.98
N LYS A 7 -5.41 -20.95 28.54
CA LYS A 7 -5.89 -20.33 27.30
C LYS A 7 -5.83 -18.81 27.52
N ILE A 8 -5.02 -18.10 26.74
CA ILE A 8 -5.15 -16.64 26.62
C ILE A 8 -5.89 -16.40 25.32
N PHE A 9 -7.14 -15.98 25.47
CA PHE A 9 -7.95 -15.39 24.42
C PHE A 9 -7.28 -14.11 23.94
N SER A 10 -7.05 -14.01 22.63
CA SER A 10 -6.73 -12.77 21.95
C SER A 10 -7.93 -11.83 22.05
N PHE A 11 -7.86 -10.86 22.96
CA PHE A 11 -8.75 -9.71 22.91
C PHE A 11 -8.18 -8.70 21.91
N LEU A 12 -8.92 -8.50 20.83
CA LEU A 12 -8.76 -7.38 19.91
C LEU A 12 -8.79 -6.07 20.71
N TRP A 13 -7.63 -5.41 20.81
CA TRP A 13 -7.60 -4.00 21.14
C TRP A 13 -7.52 -3.21 19.84
N THR A 14 -8.63 -2.58 19.48
CA THR A 14 -8.79 -1.62 18.38
C THR A 14 -8.18 -0.27 18.76
N GLY A 15 -6.91 -0.27 19.14
CA GLY A 15 -6.13 0.96 19.27
C GLY A 15 -5.49 1.26 17.93
N THR A 16 -6.02 2.23 17.19
CA THR A 16 -5.27 2.91 16.12
C THR A 16 -4.05 3.56 16.77
N LEU A 17 -2.92 2.85 16.76
CA LEU A 17 -1.62 3.46 16.97
C LEU A 17 -1.33 4.26 15.71
N SER A 18 -1.62 5.55 15.74
CA SER A 18 -1.13 6.49 14.74
C SER A 18 0.38 6.54 14.85
N LEU A 19 1.05 5.72 14.05
CA LEU A 19 2.47 5.86 13.77
C LEU A 19 2.66 7.21 13.07
N SER A 20 3.19 8.15 13.83
CA SER A 20 3.63 9.43 13.32
C SER A 20 4.78 9.19 12.35
N PHE A 21 4.69 9.81 11.16
CA PHE A 21 5.89 10.17 10.43
C PHE A 21 6.80 10.88 11.43
N ALA A 22 8.05 10.44 11.60
CA ALA A 22 9.04 11.28 12.26
C ALA A 22 8.93 12.67 11.62
N ALA A 23 8.60 13.67 12.45
CA ALA A 23 8.08 14.96 12.05
C ALA A 23 9.14 15.78 11.29
N GLY A 24 9.37 15.43 10.03
CA GLY A 24 9.98 16.28 9.02
C GLY A 24 8.87 17.14 8.42
N THR A 25 8.69 18.31 9.05
CA THR A 25 8.07 19.54 8.54
C THR A 25 6.86 19.34 7.60
N VAL A 26 5.66 19.37 8.18
CA VAL A 26 4.36 19.34 7.46
C VAL A 26 4.08 20.72 6.91
N TRP A 27 3.95 20.85 5.57
CA TRP A 27 3.54 22.00 4.73
C TRP A 27 2.09 22.40 4.93
N ALA A 28 1.82 23.68 5.17
CA ALA A 28 0.61 24.18 5.79
C ALA A 28 0.24 25.43 5.01
N ASP A 29 -0.73 25.26 4.13
CA ASP A 29 -1.39 26.33 3.39
C ASP A 29 -1.74 27.46 4.36
N GLN A 30 -1.33 28.68 4.01
CA GLN A 30 -1.60 29.85 4.82
C GLN A 30 -2.93 30.50 4.44
N ASP A 31 -3.43 30.23 3.23
CA ASP A 31 -4.76 30.65 2.78
C ASP A 31 -5.31 29.76 1.64
N SER A 32 -6.62 29.78 1.46
CA SER A 32 -7.33 29.07 0.39
C SER A 32 -8.59 29.82 -0.07
N SER A 33 -8.75 30.00 -1.38
CA SER A 33 -9.98 30.50 -2.00
C SER A 33 -10.33 29.69 -3.26
N GLY A 34 -11.50 29.05 -3.27
CA GLY A 34 -11.99 28.30 -4.43
C GLY A 34 -10.98 27.24 -4.91
N THR A 35 -10.51 27.40 -6.14
CA THR A 35 -9.66 26.44 -6.88
C THR A 35 -8.19 26.45 -6.46
N TYR A 36 -7.69 27.50 -5.80
CA TYR A 36 -6.27 27.65 -5.46
C TYR A 36 -6.01 27.86 -3.96
N ARG A 37 -4.76 27.65 -3.57
CA ARG A 37 -4.15 27.92 -2.26
C ARG A 37 -2.74 28.47 -2.42
N TRP A 38 -2.18 29.05 -1.35
CA TRP A 38 -0.78 29.46 -1.31
C TRP A 38 -0.06 29.09 -0.01
N THR A 39 1.26 28.90 -0.13
CA THR A 39 2.22 28.74 0.98
C THR A 39 3.43 29.62 0.70
N ASN A 40 4.13 30.11 1.74
CA ASN A 40 5.36 30.90 1.57
C ASN A 40 6.55 30.35 2.35
N SER A 41 7.70 31.03 2.29
CA SER A 41 8.92 30.66 3.02
C SER A 41 8.99 31.21 4.45
N LYS A 42 7.98 31.96 4.92
CA LYS A 42 7.94 32.55 6.26
C LYS A 42 7.47 31.53 7.31
N SER A 43 7.81 31.79 8.58
CA SER A 43 7.34 30.96 9.71
C SER A 43 5.83 31.09 9.95
N PRO A 44 5.19 30.11 10.60
CA PRO A 44 5.76 28.87 11.13
C PRO A 44 6.15 27.89 10.03
N SER A 45 7.09 26.99 10.36
CA SER A 45 7.30 25.80 9.54
C SER A 45 5.96 25.14 9.37
N PRO A 46 5.65 24.85 8.13
CA PRO A 46 6.52 24.58 6.97
C PRO A 46 6.72 25.72 5.95
N LYS A 47 7.75 25.60 5.11
CA LYS A 47 8.26 26.73 4.33
C LYS A 47 8.63 26.35 2.90
N VAL A 48 8.12 27.11 1.93
CA VAL A 48 8.61 27.11 0.55
C VAL A 48 10.11 27.38 0.56
N VAL A 49 10.87 26.53 -0.16
CA VAL A 49 12.30 26.74 -0.32
C VAL A 49 12.50 27.86 -1.33
N TYR A 50 13.17 28.92 -0.91
CA TYR A 50 13.71 29.91 -1.83
C TYR A 50 14.91 29.30 -2.57
N ASN A 51 14.84 29.29 -3.89
CA ASN A 51 15.89 28.83 -4.80
C ASN A 51 15.80 29.61 -6.11
N TRP A 52 16.56 30.70 -6.18
CA TRP A 52 16.58 31.60 -7.33
C TRP A 52 17.02 30.87 -8.60
N ILE A 53 16.40 31.21 -9.74
CA ILE A 53 16.79 30.68 -11.05
C ILE A 53 17.30 31.85 -11.86
N ASP A 54 18.59 31.86 -12.15
CA ASP A 54 19.15 32.88 -13.04
C ASP A 54 18.60 32.67 -14.45
N ALA A 55 17.92 33.68 -15.00
CA ALA A 55 17.35 33.70 -16.35
C ALA A 55 18.09 34.64 -17.32
N THR A 56 19.21 35.23 -16.90
CA THR A 56 19.96 36.23 -17.69
C THR A 56 20.63 35.66 -18.96
N ASP A 57 20.79 34.34 -19.03
CA ASP A 57 21.18 33.57 -20.22
C ASP A 57 20.00 33.24 -21.16
N GLY A 58 18.79 33.69 -20.81
CA GLY A 58 17.55 33.52 -21.58
C GLY A 58 17.35 34.58 -22.67
N THR A 59 16.09 34.78 -23.05
CA THR A 59 15.71 35.87 -23.96
C THR A 59 15.44 37.14 -23.16
N GLU A 60 16.16 38.21 -23.48
CA GLU A 60 15.90 39.56 -22.98
C GLU A 60 14.73 40.20 -23.75
N LEU A 61 13.76 40.75 -23.03
CA LEU A 61 12.69 41.57 -23.58
C LEU A 61 13.00 43.04 -23.34
N THR A 62 12.99 43.82 -24.42
CA THR A 62 13.03 45.27 -24.35
C THR A 62 11.60 45.80 -24.26
N LEU A 63 11.12 46.01 -23.04
CA LEU A 63 9.83 46.65 -22.77
C LEU A 63 10.06 48.12 -22.42
N THR A 64 9.22 49.01 -22.94
CA THR A 64 9.18 50.41 -22.48
C THR A 64 8.26 50.57 -21.27
N ASP A 65 8.15 51.80 -20.78
CA ASP A 65 7.20 52.15 -19.72
C ASP A 65 5.76 51.82 -20.15
N ASP A 66 4.98 51.26 -19.22
CA ASP A 66 3.62 50.78 -19.48
C ASP A 66 3.46 49.87 -20.72
N ASP A 67 4.46 49.03 -21.01
CA ASP A 67 4.48 48.15 -22.17
C ASP A 67 4.25 46.67 -21.83
N THR A 68 3.87 45.91 -22.85
CA THR A 68 3.69 44.46 -22.80
C THR A 68 4.38 43.80 -23.97
N SER A 69 4.92 42.61 -23.72
CA SER A 69 5.43 41.77 -24.82
C SER A 69 4.30 41.33 -25.75
N GLY A 70 4.65 40.83 -26.94
CA GLY A 70 3.78 39.89 -27.64
C GLY A 70 3.61 38.58 -26.86
N PHE A 71 2.79 37.66 -27.37
CA PHE A 71 2.69 36.33 -26.78
C PHE A 71 4.03 35.57 -26.83
N VAL A 72 4.49 35.13 -25.67
CA VAL A 72 5.67 34.29 -25.48
C VAL A 72 5.23 32.85 -25.21
N ASN A 73 5.86 31.88 -25.88
CA ASN A 73 5.57 30.47 -25.66
C ASN A 73 6.17 30.00 -24.33
N ILE A 74 5.36 29.38 -23.48
CA ILE A 74 5.78 28.77 -22.20
C ILE A 74 6.65 27.54 -22.45
N GLY A 75 6.40 26.87 -23.58
CA GLY A 75 7.08 25.64 -24.00
C GLY A 75 6.33 24.36 -23.65
N PHE A 76 5.28 24.43 -22.83
CA PHE A 76 4.41 23.31 -22.44
C PHE A 76 2.98 23.80 -22.20
N ASN A 77 2.04 22.85 -22.14
CA ASN A 77 0.66 23.13 -21.71
C ASN A 77 0.63 23.35 -20.20
N PHE A 78 0.02 24.45 -19.79
CA PHE A 78 -0.14 24.86 -18.41
C PHE A 78 -1.62 25.02 -18.08
N SER A 79 -2.09 24.40 -16.99
CA SER A 79 -3.47 24.56 -16.53
C SER A 79 -3.55 25.73 -15.54
N PHE A 80 -4.36 26.73 -15.87
CA PHE A 80 -4.58 27.91 -15.06
C PHE A 80 -6.08 28.13 -14.89
N PHE A 81 -6.55 27.99 -13.64
CA PHE A 81 -7.98 27.92 -13.29
C PHE A 81 -8.74 26.90 -14.15
N ASP A 82 -9.64 27.35 -15.01
CA ASP A 82 -10.52 26.58 -15.86
C ASP A 82 -10.01 26.45 -17.30
N THR A 83 -8.78 26.91 -17.56
CA THR A 83 -8.20 26.97 -18.92
C THR A 83 -6.86 26.28 -19.02
N THR A 84 -6.59 25.65 -20.16
CA THR A 84 -5.25 25.21 -20.54
C THR A 84 -4.64 26.24 -21.48
N VAL A 85 -3.48 26.76 -21.10
CA VAL A 85 -2.73 27.83 -21.78
C VAL A 85 -1.34 27.34 -22.13
N SER A 86 -0.71 27.89 -23.15
CA SER A 86 0.65 27.51 -23.58
C SER A 86 1.54 28.69 -23.93
N ARG A 87 1.00 29.90 -23.78
CA ARG A 87 1.62 31.18 -24.06
C ARG A 87 1.08 32.24 -23.11
N LEU A 88 1.86 33.27 -22.86
CA LEU A 88 1.48 34.41 -22.01
C LEU A 88 2.08 35.71 -22.54
N VAL A 89 1.55 36.83 -22.07
CA VAL A 89 2.07 38.18 -22.25
C VAL A 89 2.76 38.61 -20.96
N ILE A 90 3.92 39.28 -21.09
CA ILE A 90 4.71 39.79 -19.97
C ILE A 90 4.59 41.30 -19.94
N SER A 91 4.22 41.85 -18.78
CA SER A 91 4.04 43.28 -18.54
C SER A 91 5.29 43.92 -17.92
N SER A 92 5.59 45.17 -18.29
CA SER A 92 6.60 45.99 -17.60
C SER A 92 6.28 46.19 -16.12
N ASN A 93 4.98 46.19 -15.77
CA ASN A 93 4.43 46.46 -14.45
C ASN A 93 4.30 45.20 -13.57
N GLY A 94 5.21 44.23 -13.73
CA GLY A 94 5.41 43.14 -12.77
C GLY A 94 4.32 42.06 -12.72
N PHE A 95 3.58 41.88 -13.81
CA PHE A 95 2.61 40.78 -13.95
C PHE A 95 2.74 40.05 -15.31
N VAL A 96 2.15 38.86 -15.40
CA VAL A 96 1.87 38.19 -16.69
C VAL A 96 0.37 37.97 -16.83
N SER A 97 -0.12 37.93 -18.08
CA SER A 97 -1.49 37.52 -18.38
C SER A 97 -1.50 36.45 -19.48
N PHE A 98 -2.45 35.53 -19.40
CA PHE A 98 -2.69 34.55 -20.45
C PHE A 98 -3.62 35.08 -21.55
N ASP A 99 -4.19 36.27 -21.36
CA ASP A 99 -4.97 36.99 -22.37
C ASP A 99 -4.12 38.06 -23.06
N SER A 100 -4.63 38.58 -24.19
CA SER A 100 -4.05 39.77 -24.80
C SER A 100 -4.44 40.98 -23.96
N VAL A 101 -3.45 41.70 -23.46
CA VAL A 101 -3.68 42.83 -22.55
C VAL A 101 -2.61 43.91 -22.75
N ILE A 102 -2.93 45.14 -22.37
CA ILE A 102 -1.94 46.22 -22.23
C ILE A 102 -1.39 46.24 -20.80
N SER A 103 -0.23 46.87 -20.60
CA SER A 103 0.28 47.07 -19.23
C SER A 103 -0.66 47.99 -18.45
N HIS A 104 -0.87 47.69 -17.18
CA HIS A 104 -1.68 48.51 -16.28
C HIS A 104 -0.80 48.90 -15.09
N PRO A 105 -0.49 50.19 -14.88
CA PRO A 105 0.33 50.62 -13.74
C PRO A 105 -0.45 50.66 -12.43
N THR A 106 -1.77 50.82 -12.49
CA THR A 106 -2.62 50.87 -11.30
C THR A 106 -3.01 49.46 -10.86
N HIS A 107 -2.45 49.00 -9.73
CA HIS A 107 -2.82 47.73 -9.12
C HIS A 107 -4.07 47.84 -8.25
N VAL A 108 -4.79 46.73 -8.13
CA VAL A 108 -6.01 46.60 -7.30
C VAL A 108 -6.00 45.26 -6.57
N THR A 109 -6.83 45.14 -5.53
CA THR A 109 -7.02 43.86 -4.83
C THR A 109 -7.47 42.75 -5.78
N ILE A 110 -7.12 41.51 -5.47
CA ILE A 110 -7.48 40.32 -6.25
C ILE A 110 -8.47 39.48 -5.45
N PRO A 111 -9.57 38.98 -6.04
CA PRO A 111 -10.00 39.24 -7.41
C PRO A 111 -10.63 40.63 -7.60
N ALA A 112 -10.54 41.18 -8.81
CA ALA A 112 -11.17 42.41 -9.28
C ALA A 112 -11.87 42.18 -10.63
N ALA A 113 -13.01 42.84 -10.85
CA ALA A 113 -13.82 42.65 -12.05
C ALA A 113 -13.26 43.32 -13.33
N GLY A 114 -12.21 44.14 -13.21
CA GLY A 114 -11.59 44.85 -14.34
C GLY A 114 -10.32 44.16 -14.81
N ALA A 115 -9.92 44.40 -16.06
CA ALA A 115 -8.64 43.94 -16.59
C ALA A 115 -7.46 44.46 -15.74
N PRO A 116 -6.33 43.72 -15.67
CA PRO A 116 -5.99 42.52 -16.45
C PRO A 116 -6.55 41.22 -15.85
N ASP A 117 -7.27 40.43 -16.66
CA ASP A 117 -7.76 39.09 -16.29
C ASP A 117 -6.74 37.98 -16.59
N ARG A 118 -7.02 36.76 -16.08
CA ARG A 118 -6.18 35.56 -16.24
C ARG A 118 -4.71 35.87 -15.98
N MET A 119 -4.45 36.54 -14.85
CA MET A 119 -3.17 37.13 -14.54
C MET A 119 -2.45 36.46 -13.37
N ILE A 120 -1.13 36.57 -13.38
CA ILE A 120 -0.28 36.31 -12.22
C ILE A 120 0.38 37.64 -11.86
N ALA A 121 -0.07 38.25 -10.77
CA ALA A 121 0.52 39.46 -10.19
C ALA A 121 1.73 39.05 -9.34
N ALA A 122 2.93 39.15 -9.91
CA ALA A 122 4.16 38.83 -9.19
C ALA A 122 4.61 39.98 -8.29
N TYR A 123 4.48 41.20 -8.80
CA TYR A 123 4.69 42.46 -8.10
C TYR A 123 3.94 43.54 -8.88
N TRP A 124 2.61 43.43 -8.95
CA TRP A 124 1.83 44.31 -9.80
C TRP A 124 1.76 45.72 -9.19
N THR A 125 2.39 46.68 -9.85
CA THR A 125 2.40 48.11 -9.51
C THR A 125 2.97 48.90 -10.69
N ASP A 126 3.02 50.22 -10.56
CA ASP A 126 3.64 51.13 -11.51
C ASP A 126 5.18 51.08 -11.40
N LEU A 127 5.79 50.32 -12.31
CA LEU A 127 7.23 50.08 -12.38
C LEU A 127 7.82 50.82 -13.58
N THR A 128 8.85 51.62 -13.31
CA THR A 128 9.54 52.40 -14.35
C THR A 128 10.68 51.62 -14.99
N THR A 129 10.77 51.68 -16.31
CA THR A 129 11.88 51.08 -17.07
C THR A 129 13.08 52.03 -17.09
N GLY A 130 14.08 51.78 -16.25
CA GLY A 130 15.33 52.52 -16.21
C GLY A 130 16.45 51.89 -17.05
N SER A 131 17.62 52.54 -17.12
CA SER A 131 18.78 52.07 -17.89
C SER A 131 19.27 50.67 -17.53
N PHE A 132 18.98 50.20 -16.31
CA PHE A 132 19.39 48.90 -15.77
C PHE A 132 18.23 47.91 -15.61
N SER A 133 16.99 48.34 -15.87
CA SER A 133 15.80 47.49 -15.74
C SER A 133 15.73 46.53 -16.91
N ARG A 134 15.58 45.24 -16.63
CA ARG A 134 15.59 44.17 -17.64
C ARG A 134 14.56 43.12 -17.33
N VAL A 135 13.92 42.59 -18.38
CA VAL A 135 13.05 41.43 -18.28
C VAL A 135 13.68 40.29 -19.07
N TYR A 136 13.84 39.14 -18.43
CA TYR A 136 14.32 37.93 -19.09
C TYR A 136 13.29 36.83 -18.97
N TYR A 137 13.21 35.96 -19.98
CA TYR A 137 12.49 34.71 -19.85
C TYR A 137 13.23 33.53 -20.47
N LYS A 138 12.97 32.33 -19.94
CA LYS A 138 13.44 31.06 -20.54
C LYS A 138 12.64 29.86 -20.09
N THR A 139 12.59 28.83 -20.95
CA THR A 139 12.16 27.48 -20.57
C THR A 139 13.39 26.62 -20.31
N ILE A 140 13.50 26.01 -19.14
CA ILE A 140 14.59 25.10 -18.76
C ILE A 140 14.07 23.70 -18.44
N GLY A 141 14.98 22.72 -18.40
CA GLY A 141 14.67 21.32 -18.12
C GLY A 141 14.22 20.55 -19.38
N THR A 142 13.76 19.32 -19.18
CA THR A 142 13.31 18.42 -20.25
C THR A 142 11.88 17.97 -19.98
N ALA A 143 11.08 17.78 -21.03
CA ALA A 143 9.70 17.31 -20.88
C ALA A 143 9.66 15.93 -20.17
N PRO A 144 8.65 15.67 -19.33
CA PRO A 144 7.53 16.54 -18.96
C PRO A 144 7.79 17.38 -17.68
N HIS A 145 9.05 17.78 -17.40
CA HIS A 145 9.47 18.47 -16.16
C HIS A 145 10.15 19.81 -16.41
N ARG A 146 9.76 20.52 -17.47
CA ARG A 146 10.28 21.84 -17.77
C ARG A 146 9.80 22.88 -16.76
N LYS A 147 10.52 24.00 -16.69
CA LYS A 147 10.12 25.19 -15.95
C LYS A 147 10.19 26.37 -16.89
N PHE A 148 9.17 27.23 -16.90
CA PHE A 148 9.21 28.52 -17.59
C PHE A 148 9.44 29.61 -16.55
N VAL A 149 10.46 30.44 -16.75
CA VAL A 149 10.89 31.47 -15.82
C VAL A 149 10.73 32.83 -16.48
N VAL A 150 10.17 33.80 -15.77
CA VAL A 150 10.17 35.23 -16.13
C VAL A 150 10.77 36.01 -14.97
N THR A 151 11.80 36.80 -15.23
CA THR A 151 12.52 37.58 -14.22
C THR A 151 12.47 39.06 -14.59
N TRP A 152 11.99 39.90 -13.66
CA TRP A 152 12.17 41.34 -13.70
C TRP A 152 13.37 41.67 -12.82
N SER A 153 14.37 42.33 -13.38
CA SER A 153 15.64 42.64 -12.71
C SER A 153 15.86 44.15 -12.67
N ASN A 154 16.22 44.66 -11.48
CA ASN A 154 16.54 46.05 -11.20
C ASN A 154 15.49 47.06 -11.70
N TYR A 155 14.23 46.80 -11.36
CA TYR A 155 13.14 47.74 -11.63
C TYR A 155 12.98 48.75 -10.49
N ASP A 156 12.72 50.00 -10.83
CA ASP A 156 12.41 51.07 -9.89
C ASP A 156 10.89 51.32 -9.89
N LEU A 157 10.32 51.84 -8.80
CA LEU A 157 8.90 52.20 -8.75
C LEU A 157 8.71 53.66 -9.17
N SER A 158 7.56 53.99 -9.80
CA SER A 158 7.27 55.34 -10.29
C SER A 158 7.12 56.40 -9.18
N VAL A 159 6.87 55.98 -7.94
CA VAL A 159 6.69 56.85 -6.77
C VAL A 159 7.98 57.59 -6.34
N GLY A 160 9.12 57.25 -6.95
CA GLY A 160 10.39 57.94 -6.79
C GLY A 160 11.21 57.51 -5.56
N GLY A 161 12.53 57.65 -5.66
CA GLY A 161 13.49 57.27 -4.62
C GLY A 161 14.53 56.26 -5.10
N ALA A 162 15.53 55.96 -4.27
CA ALA A 162 16.50 54.89 -4.54
C ALA A 162 15.90 53.53 -4.16
N GLN A 163 14.92 53.08 -4.95
CA GLN A 163 14.29 51.78 -4.83
C GLN A 163 14.89 50.81 -5.85
N SER A 164 14.79 49.51 -5.61
CA SER A 164 15.09 48.51 -6.63
C SER A 164 14.46 47.19 -6.28
N VAL A 165 13.71 46.60 -7.22
CA VAL A 165 13.08 45.30 -7.08
C VAL A 165 13.57 44.32 -8.14
N THR A 166 13.89 43.10 -7.69
CA THR A 166 14.22 41.96 -8.55
C THR A 166 13.46 40.74 -8.07
N PHE A 167 12.57 40.24 -8.92
CA PHE A 167 11.64 39.16 -8.62
C PHE A 167 11.35 38.32 -9.86
N GLN A 168 10.76 37.15 -9.67
CA GLN A 168 10.46 36.23 -10.78
C GLN A 168 9.18 35.44 -10.57
N VAL A 169 8.61 35.00 -11.70
CA VAL A 169 7.58 33.96 -11.80
C VAL A 169 8.22 32.71 -12.36
N VAL A 170 7.93 31.55 -11.77
CA VAL A 170 8.30 30.24 -12.30
C VAL A 170 7.05 29.38 -12.45
N LEU A 171 6.75 28.98 -13.69
CA LEU A 171 5.72 28.01 -14.03
C LEU A 171 6.34 26.62 -14.19
N PHE A 172 5.72 25.61 -13.62
CA PHE A 172 6.24 24.24 -13.67
C PHE A 172 5.39 23.37 -14.59
N GLU A 173 6.04 22.74 -15.57
CA GLU A 173 5.40 21.76 -16.44
C GLU A 173 4.84 20.62 -15.61
N THR A 174 3.69 20.11 -16.03
CA THR A 174 2.97 19.01 -15.39
C THR A 174 2.34 19.39 -14.06
N THR A 175 3.04 20.01 -13.11
CA THR A 175 2.45 20.35 -11.80
C THR A 175 1.55 21.58 -11.84
N ASN A 176 1.69 22.42 -12.85
CA ASN A 176 0.97 23.67 -12.99
C ASN A 176 1.14 24.63 -11.79
N HIS A 177 2.29 24.52 -11.13
CA HIS A 177 2.66 25.40 -10.02
C HIS A 177 3.08 26.77 -10.51
N ILE A 178 2.80 27.77 -9.68
CA ILE A 178 3.23 29.14 -9.86
C ILE A 178 4.05 29.51 -8.65
N LEU A 179 5.35 29.67 -8.82
CA LEU A 179 6.27 30.09 -7.77
C LEU A 179 6.69 31.54 -8.03
N LEU A 180 6.43 32.41 -7.08
CA LEU A 180 6.98 33.75 -7.02
C LEU A 180 8.19 33.77 -6.11
N GLN A 181 9.27 34.43 -6.53
CA GLN A 181 10.45 34.61 -5.68
C GLN A 181 10.97 36.03 -5.75
N TYR A 182 11.50 36.52 -4.63
CA TYR A 182 11.98 37.90 -4.47
C TYR A 182 13.45 37.86 -4.04
N GLN A 183 14.35 38.24 -4.95
CA GLN A 183 15.79 38.25 -4.68
C GLN A 183 16.23 39.54 -4.00
N THR A 184 15.69 40.66 -4.45
CA THR A 184 16.12 41.98 -3.99
C THR A 184 14.92 42.90 -3.92
N LEU A 185 14.71 43.50 -2.75
CA LEU A 185 13.74 44.53 -2.43
C LEU A 185 14.49 45.59 -1.62
N LEU A 186 14.87 46.68 -2.29
CA LEU A 186 15.64 47.79 -1.71
C LEU A 186 14.81 49.07 -1.75
N GLY A 187 14.87 49.86 -0.68
CA GLY A 187 14.16 51.14 -0.56
C GLY A 187 12.87 51.07 0.28
N SER A 188 12.20 52.21 0.42
CA SER A 188 10.92 52.31 1.15
C SER A 188 9.76 51.84 0.27
N GLY A 189 8.74 51.21 0.86
CA GLY A 189 7.50 50.84 0.15
C GLY A 189 7.59 49.62 -0.77
N VAL A 190 8.78 49.02 -0.92
CA VAL A 190 8.97 47.87 -1.81
C VAL A 190 8.58 46.52 -1.21
N ASP A 191 8.29 46.49 0.09
CA ASP A 191 8.05 45.29 0.91
C ASP A 191 6.59 44.81 0.89
N GLY A 192 5.87 45.11 -0.18
CA GLY A 192 4.45 44.76 -0.37
C GLY A 192 3.48 45.90 -0.08
N GLY A 193 3.97 47.05 0.39
CA GLY A 193 3.13 48.21 0.74
C GLY A 193 2.61 49.03 -0.44
N ASN A 194 3.04 48.74 -1.67
CA ASN A 194 2.63 49.45 -2.89
C ASN A 194 2.58 48.51 -4.10
N CYS A 195 1.94 47.36 -3.94
CA CYS A 195 1.75 46.40 -5.02
C CYS A 195 0.63 45.40 -4.70
N SER A 196 0.18 44.69 -5.72
CA SER A 196 -0.60 43.46 -5.59
C SER A 196 0.24 42.24 -5.90
N VAL A 197 0.06 41.20 -5.08
CA VAL A 197 0.64 39.87 -5.28
C VAL A 197 -0.48 38.84 -5.19
N GLY A 198 -0.65 38.03 -6.23
CA GLY A 198 -1.77 37.09 -6.31
C GLY A 198 -1.93 36.48 -7.70
N ILE A 199 -2.98 35.69 -7.84
CA ILE A 199 -3.41 35.11 -9.11
C ILE A 199 -4.90 35.33 -9.33
N GLU A 200 -5.29 35.57 -10.57
CA GLU A 200 -6.68 35.83 -10.94
C GLU A 200 -7.09 34.99 -12.15
N GLY A 201 -8.29 34.42 -12.11
CA GLY A 201 -8.91 33.70 -13.21
C GLY A 201 -9.59 34.65 -14.21
N SER A 202 -10.64 34.19 -14.89
CA SER A 202 -11.34 35.02 -15.86
C SER A 202 -12.39 35.95 -15.24
N ALA A 203 -12.49 37.17 -15.78
CA ALA A 203 -13.52 38.17 -15.47
C ALA A 203 -13.64 38.52 -13.98
N GLY A 204 -12.53 38.47 -13.23
CA GLY A 204 -12.53 38.69 -11.79
C GLY A 204 -13.40 37.73 -10.97
N ALA A 205 -13.89 36.64 -11.56
CA ALA A 205 -14.84 35.74 -10.89
C ALA A 205 -14.17 34.79 -9.89
N SER A 206 -12.85 34.65 -9.98
CA SER A 206 -12.04 33.79 -9.12
C SER A 206 -10.64 34.36 -9.02
N GLY A 207 -10.06 34.34 -7.83
CA GLY A 207 -8.71 34.82 -7.60
C GLY A 207 -8.27 34.49 -6.19
N LEU A 208 -6.97 34.53 -5.98
CA LEU A 208 -6.34 34.28 -4.71
C LEU A 208 -5.27 35.35 -4.47
N LEU A 209 -5.56 36.22 -3.51
CA LEU A 209 -4.66 37.26 -3.05
C LEU A 209 -3.63 36.71 -2.07
N TYR A 210 -2.38 37.15 -2.21
CA TYR A 210 -1.36 37.02 -1.18
C TYR A 210 -1.16 38.35 -0.43
N SER A 211 -1.08 39.46 -1.16
CA SER A 211 -0.88 40.79 -0.57
C SER A 211 -1.44 41.90 -1.48
N PHE A 212 -2.04 42.91 -0.87
CA PHE A 212 -2.49 44.16 -1.50
C PHE A 212 -2.18 45.31 -0.54
N ASP A 213 -1.31 46.23 -0.95
CA ASP A 213 -0.92 47.44 -0.18
C ASP A 213 -0.63 47.15 1.30
N ASN A 214 0.12 46.07 1.55
CA ASN A 214 0.40 45.58 2.89
C ASN A 214 1.91 45.46 3.11
N ALA A 215 2.49 46.50 3.69
CA ALA A 215 3.92 46.58 4.00
C ALA A 215 4.36 45.43 4.93
N GLY A 216 5.60 44.97 4.76
CA GLY A 216 6.19 43.85 5.48
C GLY A 216 5.76 42.45 5.01
N THR A 217 4.84 42.35 4.04
CA THR A 217 4.41 41.05 3.49
C THR A 217 5.44 40.42 2.56
N LEU A 218 6.27 41.24 1.90
CA LEU A 218 7.38 40.82 1.07
C LEU A 218 8.73 41.07 1.76
N SER A 219 9.73 40.27 1.42
CA SER A 219 11.10 40.38 1.95
C SER A 219 12.10 39.72 1.01
N ASN A 220 13.37 40.08 1.11
CA ASN A 220 14.44 39.36 0.40
C ASN A 220 14.39 37.87 0.75
N ASN A 221 14.70 37.03 -0.24
CA ASN A 221 14.68 35.57 -0.14
C ASN A 221 13.30 34.98 0.21
N LEU A 222 12.22 35.70 -0.11
CA LEU A 222 10.87 35.18 0.00
C LEU A 222 10.53 34.33 -1.22
N ALA A 223 9.86 33.20 -0.98
CA ALA A 223 9.25 32.38 -2.00
C ALA A 223 7.77 32.16 -1.66
N ILE A 224 6.88 32.24 -2.65
CA ILE A 224 5.43 32.06 -2.53
C ILE A 224 4.98 31.10 -3.62
N LEU A 225 4.31 30.02 -3.24
CA LEU A 225 3.87 28.97 -4.14
C LEU A 225 2.34 28.95 -4.22
N PHE A 226 1.76 29.37 -5.35
CA PHE A 226 0.34 29.24 -5.64
C PHE A 226 0.05 27.95 -6.39
N HIS A 227 -1.06 27.32 -6.03
CA HIS A 227 -1.27 25.93 -6.38
C HIS A 227 -2.72 25.42 -6.17
N SER A 228 -3.12 24.34 -6.84
CA SER A 228 -4.53 23.85 -6.83
C SER A 228 -5.01 23.33 -5.46
N ASN A 229 -6.30 23.50 -5.15
CA ASN A 229 -6.93 23.09 -3.88
C ASN A 229 -7.53 21.66 -3.92
N ASN A 230 -7.56 21.00 -5.08
CA ASN A 230 -8.27 19.72 -5.22
C ASN A 230 -7.49 18.54 -4.58
N PRO A 231 -8.08 17.66 -3.74
CA PRO A 231 -7.38 16.44 -3.34
C PRO A 231 -7.16 15.49 -4.52
N SER A 232 -5.96 14.92 -4.61
CA SER A 232 -5.69 13.74 -5.43
C SER A 232 -6.13 12.52 -4.62
N THR A 233 -7.16 11.79 -5.05
CA THR A 233 -7.42 10.44 -4.55
C THR A 233 -6.44 9.46 -5.18
N ALA A 234 -6.20 8.31 -4.54
CA ALA A 234 -5.33 7.28 -5.08
C ALA A 234 -5.92 5.88 -4.89
N ASP A 235 -5.57 4.97 -5.79
CA ASP A 235 -5.77 3.52 -5.64
C ASP A 235 -4.43 2.82 -5.41
N ALA A 236 -4.47 1.61 -4.85
CA ALA A 236 -3.32 0.72 -4.79
C ALA A 236 -3.64 -0.65 -5.37
N SER A 237 -2.59 -1.32 -5.84
CA SER A 237 -2.60 -2.71 -6.26
C SER A 237 -1.30 -3.39 -5.84
N ILE A 238 -1.38 -4.67 -5.48
CA ILE A 238 -0.22 -5.52 -5.23
C ILE A 238 -0.30 -6.77 -6.12
N ALA A 239 0.84 -7.21 -6.64
CA ALA A 239 0.96 -8.45 -7.40
C ALA A 239 2.23 -9.21 -6.98
N PRO A 240 2.20 -10.56 -6.95
CA PRO A 240 1.02 -11.39 -7.16
C PRO A 240 0.04 -11.30 -5.98
N ALA A 241 -1.25 -11.51 -6.25
CA ALA A 241 -2.31 -11.50 -5.21
C ALA A 241 -2.33 -12.79 -4.38
N SER A 242 -1.65 -13.83 -4.84
CA SER A 242 -1.43 -15.07 -4.10
C SER A 242 -0.02 -15.59 -4.31
N VAL A 243 0.52 -16.23 -3.29
CA VAL A 243 1.82 -16.87 -3.31
C VAL A 243 1.69 -18.24 -2.65
N VAL A 244 2.44 -19.21 -3.15
CA VAL A 244 2.50 -20.53 -2.51
C VAL A 244 3.42 -20.41 -1.29
N THR A 245 3.12 -21.11 -0.20
CA THR A 245 4.08 -21.39 0.90
C THR A 245 5.43 -21.84 0.34
N HIS A 246 6.55 -21.72 1.07
CA HIS A 246 7.92 -22.17 0.74
C HIS A 246 8.74 -21.42 -0.33
N THR A 247 8.20 -20.36 -0.94
CA THR A 247 9.01 -19.46 -1.77
C THR A 247 9.70 -18.44 -0.87
N ASN A 248 10.88 -18.82 -0.35
CA ASN A 248 11.67 -18.04 0.63
C ASN A 248 11.97 -16.59 0.21
N LEU A 249 11.84 -16.25 -1.08
CA LEU A 249 11.98 -14.88 -1.54
C LEU A 249 11.05 -14.65 -2.73
N GLN A 250 9.97 -13.91 -2.50
CA GLN A 250 9.00 -13.56 -3.52
C GLN A 250 9.14 -12.12 -3.97
N GLN A 251 9.04 -11.93 -5.28
CA GLN A 251 8.93 -10.60 -5.86
C GLN A 251 7.49 -10.11 -5.81
N PHE A 252 7.31 -8.94 -5.22
CA PHE A 252 6.07 -8.20 -5.23
C PHE A 252 6.24 -6.91 -6.02
N ILE A 253 5.16 -6.52 -6.70
CA ILE A 253 4.99 -5.23 -7.35
C ILE A 253 3.83 -4.53 -6.64
N TYR A 254 4.13 -3.42 -5.97
CA TYR A 254 3.14 -2.56 -5.33
C TYR A 254 3.02 -1.27 -6.14
N ILE A 255 1.83 -0.98 -6.64
CA ILE A 255 1.55 0.21 -7.45
C ILE A 255 0.53 1.05 -6.73
N ILE A 256 0.77 2.35 -6.65
CA ILE A 256 -0.24 3.34 -6.30
C ILE A 256 -0.46 4.25 -7.49
N ARG A 257 -1.72 4.50 -7.85
CA ARG A 257 -2.08 5.42 -8.95
C ARG A 257 -2.99 6.52 -8.44
N THR A 258 -2.83 7.73 -8.96
CA THR A 258 -3.75 8.83 -8.70
C THR A 258 -5.03 8.65 -9.52
N THR A 259 -6.21 8.93 -8.93
CA THR A 259 -7.53 8.68 -9.53
C THR A 259 -8.38 9.94 -9.74
N SER A 260 -7.94 11.09 -9.24
CA SER A 260 -8.49 12.42 -9.54
C SER A 260 -7.61 13.08 -10.62
N PRO A 261 -8.05 14.13 -11.37
CA PRO A 261 -7.19 14.74 -12.39
C PRO A 261 -5.82 15.02 -11.80
N ALA A 262 -4.78 14.45 -12.43
CA ALA A 262 -3.38 14.48 -11.98
C ALA A 262 -2.78 15.89 -11.88
N ASP A 263 -3.62 16.92 -11.97
CA ASP A 263 -3.35 18.35 -12.00
C ASP A 263 -3.57 19.04 -10.66
N SER A 264 -3.66 18.26 -9.59
CA SER A 264 -3.70 18.80 -8.24
C SER A 264 -2.48 18.49 -7.40
N MET A 265 -2.16 19.49 -6.60
CA MET A 265 -1.12 19.67 -5.58
C MET A 265 -0.97 18.61 -4.50
N ALA A 266 -1.96 17.73 -4.34
CA ALA A 266 -1.86 16.62 -3.41
C ALA A 266 -1.09 15.44 -4.05
N ARG A 267 -0.06 15.73 -4.86
CA ARG A 267 0.88 14.72 -5.35
C ARG A 267 1.63 14.16 -4.16
N PHE A 268 1.41 12.89 -3.91
CA PHE A 268 2.17 12.24 -2.87
C PHE A 268 3.64 12.17 -3.30
N ASP A 269 4.52 12.26 -2.32
CA ASP A 269 5.97 12.19 -2.51
C ASP A 269 6.61 11.27 -1.46
N SER A 270 5.74 10.65 -0.67
CA SER A 270 6.07 9.82 0.45
C SER A 270 5.03 8.72 0.53
N LEU A 271 5.52 7.50 0.66
CA LEU A 271 4.70 6.31 0.83
C LEU A 271 5.24 5.51 2.00
N LEU A 272 4.32 4.95 2.79
CA LEU A 272 4.61 3.94 3.79
C LEU A 272 3.81 2.68 3.45
N VAL A 273 4.48 1.55 3.27
CA VAL A 273 3.87 0.23 3.09
C VAL A 273 4.18 -0.62 4.32
N PHE A 274 3.16 -1.14 4.98
CA PHE A 274 3.33 -2.04 6.12
C PHE A 274 3.50 -3.48 5.65
N ASN A 275 4.51 -4.16 6.19
CA ASN A 275 4.79 -5.55 5.95
C ASN A 275 4.05 -6.43 6.99
N PRO A 276 3.12 -7.31 6.57
CA PRO A 276 2.43 -8.21 7.50
C PRO A 276 3.29 -9.39 7.98
N PHE A 277 4.42 -9.67 7.33
CA PHE A 277 5.34 -10.74 7.71
C PHE A 277 6.37 -10.18 8.70
N THR A 278 5.94 -10.04 9.96
CA THR A 278 6.80 -9.62 11.08
C THR A 278 8.08 -10.44 11.10
N ASP A 279 9.25 -9.84 11.32
CA ASP A 279 10.60 -10.45 11.26
C ASP A 279 11.26 -10.61 9.88
N LYS A 280 10.55 -10.31 8.79
CA LYS A 280 11.11 -10.35 7.43
C LYS A 280 11.32 -8.94 6.90
N SER A 281 12.47 -8.69 6.28
CA SER A 281 12.78 -7.38 5.70
C SER A 281 12.36 -7.32 4.23
N ILE A 282 11.70 -6.23 3.86
CA ILE A 282 11.50 -5.90 2.45
C ILE A 282 12.82 -5.40 1.86
N THR A 283 13.22 -5.95 0.72
CA THR A 283 14.36 -5.44 -0.07
C THR A 283 13.85 -4.86 -1.38
N VAL A 284 13.95 -3.55 -1.54
CA VAL A 284 13.50 -2.88 -2.78
C VAL A 284 14.50 -3.12 -3.91
N THR A 285 13.98 -3.44 -5.09
CA THR A 285 14.76 -3.74 -6.31
C THR A 285 14.54 -2.73 -7.42
N ASP A 286 13.37 -2.08 -7.47
CA ASP A 286 13.07 -1.01 -8.42
C ASP A 286 12.01 -0.07 -7.82
N ILE A 287 12.12 1.22 -8.12
CA ILE A 287 11.06 2.20 -7.90
C ILE A 287 10.94 3.03 -9.16
N SER A 288 9.77 3.00 -9.77
CA SER A 288 9.44 3.85 -10.90
C SER A 288 8.43 4.90 -10.48
N VAL A 289 8.76 6.16 -10.72
CA VAL A 289 7.91 7.34 -10.53
C VAL A 289 7.42 7.76 -11.90
N ASP A 290 6.10 7.70 -12.13
CA ASP A 290 5.46 8.08 -13.38
C ASP A 290 6.06 7.39 -14.62
N GLY A 291 6.41 6.12 -14.46
CA GLY A 291 7.01 5.30 -15.52
C GLY A 291 8.52 5.47 -15.68
N VAL A 292 9.15 6.35 -14.92
CA VAL A 292 10.60 6.60 -14.97
C VAL A 292 11.29 6.03 -13.73
N SER A 293 12.38 5.28 -13.91
CA SER A 293 13.25 4.80 -12.83
C SER A 293 14.67 5.25 -13.16
N GLN A 294 15.17 6.28 -12.48
CA GLN A 294 16.51 6.82 -12.75
C GLN A 294 17.55 6.34 -11.73
N PHE A 295 17.21 6.39 -10.45
CA PHE A 295 18.12 6.02 -9.38
C PHE A 295 17.35 5.78 -8.09
N ILE A 296 17.70 4.68 -7.40
CA ILE A 296 17.13 4.33 -6.11
C ILE A 296 18.23 4.02 -5.10
N GLN A 297 18.10 4.54 -3.89
CA GLN A 297 19.08 4.31 -2.82
C GLN A 297 18.38 3.99 -1.50
N ASN A 298 18.95 3.06 -0.73
CA ASN A 298 18.59 2.91 0.67
C ASN A 298 19.11 4.12 1.46
N SER A 299 18.23 5.06 1.78
CA SER A 299 18.57 6.33 2.42
C SER A 299 17.34 6.94 3.07
N SER A 300 17.55 7.71 4.14
CA SER A 300 16.53 8.55 4.75
C SER A 300 16.54 9.99 4.23
N THR A 301 17.52 10.34 3.38
CA THR A 301 17.64 11.69 2.81
C THR A 301 16.85 11.78 1.51
N ARG A 302 15.89 12.69 1.47
CA ARG A 302 15.03 12.92 0.29
C ARG A 302 15.87 13.35 -0.93
N PRO A 303 15.64 12.77 -2.11
CA PRO A 303 16.31 13.21 -3.34
C PRO A 303 15.80 14.60 -3.78
N ALA A 304 16.67 15.39 -4.40
CA ALA A 304 16.32 16.72 -4.92
C ALA A 304 15.70 16.66 -6.33
N ASP A 305 16.11 15.67 -7.13
CA ASP A 305 15.75 15.56 -8.54
C ASP A 305 14.56 14.64 -8.79
N TYR A 306 13.77 14.96 -9.80
CA TYR A 306 12.59 14.18 -10.20
C TYR A 306 12.99 12.82 -10.82
N GLY A 307 12.19 11.77 -10.58
CA GLY A 307 12.48 10.42 -11.08
C GLY A 307 13.49 9.64 -10.23
N PHE A 308 14.07 10.30 -9.22
CA PHE A 308 14.86 9.69 -8.17
C PHE A 308 13.95 9.34 -6.99
N ALA A 309 14.20 8.19 -6.37
CA ALA A 309 13.52 7.78 -5.14
C ALA A 309 14.53 7.24 -4.14
N VAL A 310 14.22 7.35 -2.86
CA VAL A 310 14.94 6.66 -1.79
C VAL A 310 13.98 5.79 -1.03
N TRP A 311 14.50 4.76 -0.38
CA TRP A 311 13.73 3.88 0.46
C TRP A 311 14.46 3.59 1.76
N ASN A 312 13.70 3.23 2.79
CA ASN A 312 14.24 2.74 4.05
C ASN A 312 13.27 1.76 4.68
N TYR A 313 13.78 0.61 5.13
CA TYR A 313 12.98 -0.37 5.86
C TYR A 313 13.23 -0.22 7.35
N ASN A 314 12.16 -0.02 8.12
CA ASN A 314 12.21 0.01 9.57
C ASN A 314 11.76 -1.34 10.15
N SER A 315 12.73 -2.12 10.67
CA SER A 315 12.49 -3.45 11.25
C SER A 315 11.77 -3.44 12.60
N SER A 316 11.65 -2.29 13.26
CA SER A 316 10.90 -2.17 14.53
C SER A 316 9.40 -1.97 14.32
N THR A 317 9.03 -1.43 13.16
CA THR A 317 7.62 -1.15 12.79
C THR A 317 7.16 -1.96 11.59
N ASP A 318 8.02 -2.85 11.08
CA ASP A 318 7.84 -3.63 9.86
C ASP A 318 7.23 -2.80 8.72
N SER A 319 7.89 -1.68 8.40
CA SER A 319 7.39 -0.75 7.40
C SER A 319 8.46 -0.30 6.42
N LEU A 320 8.09 -0.25 5.15
CA LEU A 320 8.88 0.31 4.05
C LEU A 320 8.45 1.75 3.83
N ALA A 321 9.36 2.69 4.08
CA ALA A 321 9.21 4.08 3.67
C ALA A 321 9.86 4.29 2.30
N VAL A 322 9.14 4.95 1.39
CA VAL A 322 9.64 5.42 0.10
C VAL A 322 9.44 6.93 0.01
N GLN A 323 10.46 7.65 -0.44
CA GLN A 323 10.41 9.09 -0.66
C GLN A 323 10.96 9.44 -2.03
N THR A 324 10.29 10.36 -2.72
CA THR A 324 10.75 10.93 -4.00
C THR A 324 11.18 12.38 -3.78
N ALA A 325 11.60 13.09 -4.85
CA ALA A 325 11.61 14.55 -4.76
C ALA A 325 10.21 15.07 -4.37
N TYR A 326 10.17 16.24 -3.73
CA TYR A 326 8.92 16.83 -3.27
C TYR A 326 7.92 16.92 -4.43
N MET A 327 6.69 16.43 -4.19
CA MET A 327 5.59 16.41 -5.17
C MET A 327 5.89 15.69 -6.50
N ALA A 328 6.83 14.73 -6.50
CA ALA A 328 7.26 14.11 -7.75
C ALA A 328 6.26 13.08 -8.32
N VAL A 329 5.30 12.54 -7.57
CA VAL A 329 4.41 11.51 -8.12
C VAL A 329 3.12 12.13 -8.70
N LYS A 330 3.03 12.16 -10.03
CA LYS A 330 1.91 12.69 -10.80
C LYS A 330 0.81 11.65 -11.00
N ASP A 331 1.17 10.52 -11.60
CA ASP A 331 0.27 9.48 -12.08
C ASP A 331 0.40 8.23 -11.22
N SER A 332 1.62 7.74 -10.99
CA SER A 332 1.82 6.51 -10.23
C SER A 332 3.23 6.34 -9.66
N ILE A 333 3.32 5.60 -8.55
CA ILE A 333 4.57 4.99 -8.11
C ILE A 333 4.44 3.48 -8.19
N LYS A 334 5.44 2.82 -8.77
CA LYS A 334 5.56 1.36 -8.81
C LYS A 334 6.79 0.97 -8.01
N ILE A 335 6.63 0.13 -7.01
CA ILE A 335 7.72 -0.40 -6.18
C ILE A 335 7.79 -1.89 -6.41
N THR A 336 8.94 -2.35 -6.88
CA THR A 336 9.26 -3.77 -7.01
C THR A 336 10.17 -4.16 -5.87
N PHE A 337 9.77 -5.13 -5.06
CA PHE A 337 10.53 -5.55 -3.90
C PHE A 337 10.52 -7.06 -3.70
N LEU A 338 11.53 -7.55 -3.00
CA LEU A 338 11.67 -8.94 -2.57
C LEU A 338 11.28 -9.05 -1.10
N LEU A 339 10.49 -10.07 -0.77
CA LEU A 339 10.03 -10.35 0.58
C LEU A 339 9.96 -11.87 0.81
N ASP A 340 10.51 -12.32 1.93
CA ASP A 340 10.38 -13.69 2.38
C ASP A 340 8.98 -13.91 2.97
N VAL A 341 8.26 -14.89 2.42
CA VAL A 341 6.87 -15.19 2.79
C VAL A 341 6.84 -16.47 3.62
N ARG A 342 6.22 -16.42 4.81
CA ARG A 342 6.11 -17.57 5.72
C ARG A 342 5.37 -18.75 5.09
N ASP A 343 5.63 -19.95 5.62
CA ASP A 343 4.86 -21.17 5.34
C ASP A 343 3.46 -21.17 5.99
N THR A 344 3.04 -20.07 6.62
CA THR A 344 1.74 -19.97 7.28
C THR A 344 0.67 -19.57 6.28
N LEU A 345 -0.32 -20.43 6.08
CA LEU A 345 -1.49 -20.15 5.25
C LEU A 345 -2.31 -18.99 5.79
N GLY A 346 -2.84 -18.14 4.89
CA GLY A 346 -3.75 -17.08 5.30
C GLY A 346 -3.81 -15.91 4.33
N ALA A 347 -4.68 -14.96 4.67
CA ALA A 347 -4.77 -13.66 4.01
C ALA A 347 -3.95 -12.64 4.81
N PHE A 348 -2.96 -12.03 4.15
CA PHE A 348 -2.07 -11.06 4.74
C PHE A 348 -2.31 -9.70 4.10
N LEU A 349 -2.50 -8.68 4.94
CA LEU A 349 -2.83 -7.34 4.50
C LEU A 349 -1.55 -6.49 4.44
N PHE A 350 -1.40 -5.72 3.37
CA PHE A 350 -0.40 -4.68 3.18
C PHE A 350 -1.10 -3.32 3.21
N PRO A 351 -1.40 -2.78 4.40
CA PRO A 351 -1.84 -1.39 4.53
C PRO A 351 -0.80 -0.45 3.93
N SER A 352 -1.25 0.60 3.27
CA SER A 352 -0.38 1.69 2.87
C SER A 352 -0.95 3.06 3.15
N ASN A 353 -0.04 3.98 3.41
CA ASN A 353 -0.31 5.39 3.66
C ASN A 353 0.50 6.21 2.66
N ILE A 354 -0.18 7.07 1.92
CA ILE A 354 0.51 8.08 1.10
C ILE A 354 0.46 9.44 1.78
N ARG A 355 1.50 10.22 1.57
CA ARG A 355 1.59 11.61 2.03
C ARG A 355 2.08 12.48 0.88
N ALA A 356 1.35 13.57 0.66
CA ALA A 356 1.85 14.74 -0.04
C ALA A 356 2.50 15.64 1.01
N SER A 357 3.84 15.80 0.97
CA SER A 357 4.52 16.55 2.03
C SER A 357 4.10 18.02 2.08
N LEU A 358 3.47 18.54 1.02
CA LEU A 358 3.09 19.95 0.81
C LEU A 358 1.71 20.40 1.36
N VAL A 359 0.86 19.54 1.92
CA VAL A 359 -0.55 19.88 2.28
C VAL A 359 -0.81 19.92 3.79
N SER A 360 -1.55 20.95 4.26
CA SER A 360 -1.75 21.35 5.69
C SER A 360 -2.51 20.38 6.57
N ALA A 361 -3.49 19.70 6.00
CA ALA A 361 -4.14 18.61 6.69
C ALA A 361 -3.19 17.41 6.65
N ASN A 362 -3.12 16.62 7.72
CA ASN A 362 -2.70 15.22 7.66
C ASN A 362 -3.55 14.45 6.62
N ARG A 363 -3.42 14.75 5.32
CA ARG A 363 -3.92 13.95 4.21
C ARG A 363 -2.96 12.79 4.06
N ILE A 364 -2.90 11.98 5.12
CA ILE A 364 -2.65 10.57 5.03
C ILE A 364 -3.87 10.02 4.33
N LEU A 365 -3.83 10.02 3.00
CA LEU A 365 -4.83 9.28 2.25
C LEU A 365 -4.43 7.82 2.40
N THR A 366 -5.39 6.96 2.74
CA THR A 366 -5.15 5.52 2.68
C THR A 366 -4.77 5.21 1.25
N GLY A 367 -3.53 4.80 1.01
CA GLY A 367 -3.12 4.28 -0.30
C GLY A 367 -3.95 3.04 -0.67
N GLY A 368 -4.55 2.42 0.35
CA GLY A 368 -5.40 1.25 0.26
C GLY A 368 -4.88 0.20 1.23
N THR A 369 -5.62 -0.90 1.33
CA THR A 369 -5.13 -2.10 2.01
C THR A 369 -5.17 -3.23 1.01
N GLN A 370 -4.00 -3.65 0.55
CA GLN A 370 -3.90 -4.73 -0.42
C GLN A 370 -3.80 -6.07 0.30
N GLN A 371 -4.29 -7.14 -0.31
CA GLN A 371 -4.24 -8.49 0.26
C GLN A 371 -3.36 -9.39 -0.60
N VAL A 372 -2.52 -10.18 0.06
CA VAL A 372 -1.84 -11.34 -0.53
C VAL A 372 -2.30 -12.58 0.22
N THR A 373 -2.73 -13.61 -0.50
CA THR A 373 -3.10 -14.89 0.10
C THR A 373 -1.97 -15.89 -0.03
N VAL A 374 -1.46 -16.38 1.10
CA VAL A 374 -0.53 -17.51 1.15
C VAL A 374 -1.35 -18.79 1.10
N ILE A 375 -1.15 -19.56 0.03
CA ILE A 375 -1.85 -20.82 -0.23
C ILE A 375 -0.89 -22.00 -0.08
N SER A 376 -1.43 -23.17 0.25
CA SER A 376 -0.63 -24.39 0.36
C SER A 376 -0.15 -24.84 -1.00
N ASP A 377 0.98 -25.53 -0.99
CA ASP A 377 1.49 -26.20 -2.18
C ASP A 377 0.67 -27.46 -2.52
N THR A 378 1.11 -28.19 -3.53
CA THR A 378 0.64 -29.53 -3.87
C THR A 378 0.83 -30.53 -2.72
N VAL A 379 -0.03 -31.56 -2.70
CA VAL A 379 0.05 -32.63 -1.69
C VAL A 379 1.39 -33.36 -1.83
N ALA A 380 2.12 -33.46 -0.74
CA ALA A 380 3.42 -34.15 -0.65
C ALA A 380 3.34 -35.46 0.14
N TYR A 381 2.40 -35.60 1.07
CA TYR A 381 2.10 -36.85 1.78
C TYR A 381 0.68 -36.84 2.36
N ILE A 382 0.27 -37.98 2.90
CA ILE A 382 -1.00 -38.15 3.59
C ILE A 382 -0.77 -38.56 5.05
N LYS A 383 -1.72 -38.22 5.94
CA LYS A 383 -1.81 -38.75 7.31
C LYS A 383 -3.22 -39.28 7.57
N ILE A 384 -3.33 -40.43 8.20
CA ILE A 384 -4.59 -41.02 8.66
C ILE A 384 -4.90 -40.43 10.05
N LYS A 385 -6.16 -40.06 10.29
CA LYS A 385 -6.61 -39.53 11.60
C LYS A 385 -7.92 -40.18 12.04
N TRP A 386 -8.07 -40.36 13.35
CA TRP A 386 -9.32 -40.85 13.98
C TRP A 386 -10.42 -39.78 14.11
N SER A 387 -10.23 -38.60 13.51
CA SER A 387 -11.12 -37.45 13.68
C SER A 387 -11.45 -36.77 12.35
N PRO A 388 -12.68 -36.25 12.18
CA PRO A 388 -13.07 -35.42 11.03
C PRO A 388 -12.45 -34.00 11.07
N GLN A 389 -11.65 -33.67 12.09
CA GLN A 389 -10.97 -32.38 12.21
C GLN A 389 -9.51 -32.47 11.72
N SER A 390 -9.12 -31.61 10.78
CA SER A 390 -7.78 -31.62 10.15
C SER A 390 -6.64 -31.33 11.13
N PHE A 391 -6.89 -30.64 12.23
CA PHE A 391 -5.91 -30.32 13.28
C PHE A 391 -5.78 -31.39 14.37
N ALA A 392 -6.55 -32.49 14.29
CA ALA A 392 -6.40 -33.60 15.21
C ALA A 392 -5.05 -34.30 15.04
N ASN A 393 -4.62 -35.02 16.07
CA ASN A 393 -3.42 -35.85 15.99
C ASN A 393 -3.60 -36.97 14.94
N GLU A 394 -2.47 -37.44 14.43
CA GLU A 394 -2.40 -38.64 13.61
C GLU A 394 -2.97 -39.85 14.35
N ALA A 395 -3.48 -40.82 13.59
CA ALA A 395 -4.11 -42.02 14.09
C ALA A 395 -3.08 -42.95 14.75
N GLY A 396 -2.73 -42.68 16.01
CA GLY A 396 -1.91 -43.56 16.84
C GLY A 396 -2.65 -44.81 17.32
N ASP A 397 -2.02 -45.54 18.24
CA ASP A 397 -2.56 -46.77 18.82
C ASP A 397 -3.93 -46.52 19.48
N THR A 398 -4.84 -47.49 19.35
CA THR A 398 -6.17 -47.44 19.94
C THR A 398 -6.61 -48.83 20.39
N THR A 399 -7.47 -48.86 21.40
CA THR A 399 -8.05 -50.10 21.94
C THR A 399 -9.55 -50.06 21.75
N LEU A 400 -10.10 -51.14 21.22
CA LEU A 400 -11.53 -51.34 20.96
C LEU A 400 -11.98 -52.64 21.64
N THR A 401 -13.23 -52.75 22.05
CA THR A 401 -13.84 -54.06 22.32
C THR A 401 -14.36 -54.68 21.04
N ALA A 402 -14.66 -55.98 21.05
CA ALA A 402 -15.52 -56.54 20.02
C ALA A 402 -16.83 -55.71 19.91
N ASP A 403 -17.34 -55.57 18.69
CA ASP A 403 -18.49 -54.74 18.30
C ASP A 403 -18.28 -53.22 18.28
N ASP A 404 -17.14 -52.72 18.76
CA ASP A 404 -16.78 -51.32 18.57
C ASP A 404 -16.46 -51.01 17.11
N SER A 405 -16.59 -49.74 16.75
CA SER A 405 -16.12 -49.24 15.47
C SER A 405 -15.39 -47.92 15.61
N VAL A 406 -14.44 -47.67 14.71
CA VAL A 406 -13.70 -46.42 14.63
C VAL A 406 -13.66 -45.94 13.18
N LYS A 407 -13.80 -44.63 12.98
CA LYS A 407 -13.74 -44.03 11.65
C LYS A 407 -12.41 -43.33 11.42
N ALA A 408 -11.71 -43.76 10.37
CA ALA A 408 -10.48 -43.17 9.88
C ALA A 408 -10.74 -42.20 8.73
N TYR A 409 -9.88 -41.20 8.60
CA TYR A 409 -9.95 -40.15 7.57
C TYR A 409 -8.55 -39.90 7.01
N ALA A 410 -8.41 -39.77 5.69
CA ALA A 410 -7.13 -39.49 5.04
C ALA A 410 -7.00 -38.00 4.71
N TYR A 411 -5.97 -37.36 5.27
CA TYR A 411 -5.68 -35.94 5.11
C TYR A 411 -4.40 -35.76 4.31
N GLY A 412 -4.42 -34.94 3.25
CA GLY A 412 -3.25 -34.58 2.46
C GLY A 412 -2.60 -33.30 2.98
N PHE A 413 -1.27 -33.34 3.07
CA PHE A 413 -0.42 -32.26 3.54
C PHE A 413 0.63 -31.91 2.49
N ASP A 414 1.04 -30.65 2.44
CA ASP A 414 2.26 -30.28 1.71
C ASP A 414 3.51 -30.72 2.49
N LYS A 415 4.70 -30.48 1.92
CA LYS A 415 5.99 -30.88 2.51
C LYS A 415 6.30 -30.23 3.88
N ASN A 416 5.49 -29.26 4.30
CA ASN A 416 5.68 -28.41 5.47
C ASN A 416 4.58 -28.63 6.53
N ASP A 417 3.83 -29.74 6.48
CA ASP A 417 2.71 -30.04 7.38
C ASP A 417 1.50 -29.10 7.26
N ASN A 418 1.35 -28.32 6.18
CA ASN A 418 0.12 -27.58 5.96
C ASN A 418 -0.95 -28.49 5.39
N PHE A 419 -2.13 -28.50 6.02
CA PHE A 419 -3.28 -29.22 5.51
C PHE A 419 -3.78 -28.61 4.18
N ILE A 420 -3.95 -29.45 3.16
CA ILE A 420 -4.48 -29.05 1.86
C ILE A 420 -5.95 -29.46 1.72
N ARG A 421 -6.23 -30.77 1.83
CA ARG A 421 -7.57 -31.35 1.64
C ARG A 421 -7.64 -32.79 2.15
N ARG A 422 -8.85 -33.32 2.30
CA ARG A 422 -9.04 -34.78 2.41
C ARG A 422 -8.69 -35.45 1.09
N VAL A 423 -7.97 -36.57 1.15
CA VAL A 423 -7.47 -37.28 -0.03
C VAL A 423 -8.23 -38.59 -0.17
N LYS A 424 -8.71 -38.88 -1.38
CA LYS A 424 -9.29 -40.19 -1.68
C LYS A 424 -8.17 -41.21 -1.81
N VAL A 425 -8.27 -42.29 -1.03
CA VAL A 425 -7.27 -43.33 -0.93
C VAL A 425 -7.91 -44.71 -1.08
N ASN A 426 -7.08 -45.71 -1.29
CA ASN A 426 -7.44 -47.12 -1.19
C ASN A 426 -7.10 -47.60 0.22
N TRP A 427 -8.12 -47.95 0.98
CA TRP A 427 -8.03 -48.43 2.35
C TRP A 427 -7.82 -49.94 2.38
N ARG A 428 -6.94 -50.41 3.28
CA ARG A 428 -6.73 -51.83 3.57
C ARG A 428 -6.59 -52.04 5.06
N VAL A 429 -7.08 -53.18 5.56
CA VAL A 429 -6.79 -53.67 6.91
C VAL A 429 -5.67 -54.69 6.80
N ASN A 430 -4.68 -54.57 7.68
CA ASN A 430 -3.56 -55.49 7.80
C ASN A 430 -3.56 -56.07 9.21
N GLY A 431 -3.54 -57.40 9.34
CA GLY A 431 -3.64 -58.11 10.63
C GLY A 431 -4.92 -58.95 10.75
N LEU A 432 -5.29 -59.33 11.97
CA LEU A 432 -6.47 -60.18 12.23
C LEU A 432 -7.79 -59.46 11.85
N ASN A 433 -8.80 -60.24 11.47
CA ASN A 433 -9.99 -59.85 10.68
C ASN A 433 -10.93 -58.83 11.37
N GLY A 434 -10.59 -57.54 11.30
CA GLY A 434 -11.58 -56.47 11.30
C GLY A 434 -12.16 -56.25 9.90
N ILE A 435 -13.40 -55.75 9.82
CA ILE A 435 -14.09 -55.52 8.55
C ILE A 435 -14.18 -54.02 8.30
N LEU A 436 -13.73 -53.58 7.13
CA LEU A 436 -14.00 -52.21 6.66
C LEU A 436 -15.42 -52.15 6.07
N THR A 437 -16.09 -51.00 6.22
CA THR A 437 -17.33 -50.72 5.49
C THR A 437 -17.17 -50.89 3.99
N ALA A 438 -18.27 -51.20 3.28
CA ALA A 438 -18.29 -51.28 1.82
C ALA A 438 -17.72 -49.99 1.19
N ASP A 439 -16.98 -50.14 0.08
CA ASP A 439 -16.24 -49.08 -0.64
C ASP A 439 -14.88 -48.66 -0.01
N SER A 440 -13.93 -49.60 0.00
CA SER A 440 -12.55 -49.36 0.45
C SER A 440 -11.66 -48.71 -0.62
N LEU A 441 -12.17 -48.41 -1.81
CA LEU A 441 -11.40 -47.83 -2.90
C LEU A 441 -11.84 -46.38 -3.12
N ASN A 442 -10.88 -45.49 -3.41
CA ASN A 442 -11.16 -44.11 -3.82
C ASN A 442 -12.10 -43.32 -2.86
N ASN A 443 -11.92 -43.51 -1.55
CA ASN A 443 -12.70 -42.82 -0.52
C ASN A 443 -11.79 -42.08 0.45
N ASP A 444 -12.26 -40.98 1.04
CA ASP A 444 -11.48 -40.13 1.95
C ASP A 444 -11.66 -40.46 3.44
N SER A 445 -12.54 -41.41 3.74
CA SER A 445 -12.75 -41.97 5.06
C SER A 445 -13.23 -43.41 4.99
N ILE A 446 -13.00 -44.18 6.05
CA ILE A 446 -13.46 -45.57 6.18
C ILE A 446 -13.82 -45.87 7.62
N THR A 447 -14.84 -46.70 7.85
CA THR A 447 -15.14 -47.22 9.19
C THR A 447 -14.59 -48.62 9.32
N PHE A 448 -13.81 -48.84 10.37
CA PHE A 448 -13.35 -50.16 10.80
C PHE A 448 -14.29 -50.69 11.88
N HIS A 449 -14.77 -51.92 11.68
CA HIS A 449 -15.56 -52.66 12.65
C HIS A 449 -14.69 -53.74 13.28
N ALA A 450 -14.57 -53.70 14.61
CA ALA A 450 -13.82 -54.67 15.38
C ALA A 450 -14.56 -56.01 15.38
N GLY A 451 -13.89 -57.08 14.94
CA GLY A 451 -14.48 -58.42 14.80
C GLY A 451 -13.90 -59.43 15.79
N MET A 452 -12.65 -59.84 15.59
CA MET A 452 -11.98 -60.82 16.46
C MET A 452 -10.93 -60.15 17.36
N VAL A 453 -10.74 -60.70 18.56
CA VAL A 453 -9.65 -60.33 19.47
C VAL A 453 -8.31 -60.48 18.75
N GLY A 454 -7.48 -59.44 18.85
CA GLY A 454 -6.20 -59.41 18.16
C GLY A 454 -5.72 -57.99 17.87
N THR A 455 -4.65 -57.89 17.09
CA THR A 455 -4.10 -56.61 16.63
C THR A 455 -4.21 -56.47 15.12
N SER A 456 -4.54 -55.26 14.68
CA SER A 456 -4.59 -54.88 13.26
C SER A 456 -4.16 -53.42 13.10
N PHE A 457 -3.97 -52.96 11.87
CA PHE A 457 -3.83 -51.54 11.54
C PHE A 457 -4.44 -51.28 10.17
N ILE A 458 -4.79 -50.02 9.92
CA ILE A 458 -5.35 -49.59 8.64
C ILE A 458 -4.26 -48.88 7.85
N SER A 459 -4.08 -49.25 6.59
CA SER A 459 -3.24 -48.52 5.64
C SER A 459 -4.07 -47.80 4.59
N ALA A 460 -3.64 -46.61 4.21
CA ALA A 460 -4.17 -45.80 3.12
C ALA A 460 -3.11 -45.70 2.02
N ASP A 461 -3.51 -45.94 0.77
CA ASP A 461 -2.62 -45.93 -0.38
C ASP A 461 -3.21 -45.15 -1.57
N THR A 462 -2.36 -44.47 -2.33
CA THR A 462 -2.67 -43.79 -3.59
C THR A 462 -1.57 -44.13 -4.61
N SER A 463 -1.63 -43.62 -5.84
CA SER A 463 -0.53 -43.84 -6.78
C SER A 463 0.81 -43.19 -6.37
N GLY A 464 0.83 -42.29 -5.37
CA GLY A 464 2.02 -41.53 -4.99
C GLY A 464 2.29 -41.36 -3.50
N PHE A 465 1.33 -41.70 -2.63
CA PHE A 465 1.43 -41.50 -1.18
C PHE A 465 0.81 -42.68 -0.42
N THR A 466 1.44 -43.07 0.67
CA THR A 466 0.98 -44.11 1.59
C THR A 466 1.05 -43.62 3.03
N ASP A 467 0.15 -44.08 3.89
CA ASP A 467 0.25 -43.94 5.34
C ASP A 467 -0.44 -45.10 6.07
N GLN A 468 -0.16 -45.28 7.36
CA GLN A 468 -0.77 -46.30 8.19
C GLN A 468 -1.05 -45.79 9.62
N THR A 469 -2.08 -46.33 10.23
CA THR A 469 -2.38 -46.06 11.64
C THR A 469 -1.37 -46.75 12.57
N GLY A 470 -1.37 -46.36 13.84
CA GLY A 470 -0.87 -47.21 14.93
C GLY A 470 -1.70 -48.49 15.07
N LEU A 471 -1.35 -49.29 16.07
CA LEU A 471 -2.01 -50.57 16.35
C LEU A 471 -3.43 -50.36 16.88
N ILE A 472 -4.38 -51.04 16.25
CA ILE A 472 -5.74 -51.23 16.73
C ILE A 472 -5.74 -52.56 17.49
N SER A 473 -5.87 -52.50 18.81
CA SER A 473 -5.96 -53.67 19.68
C SER A 473 -7.42 -53.95 20.01
N VAL A 474 -7.94 -55.09 19.59
CA VAL A 474 -9.30 -55.54 19.90
C VAL A 474 -9.25 -56.47 21.10
N SER A 475 -9.90 -56.09 22.20
CA SER A 475 -10.12 -56.95 23.37
C SER A 475 -11.50 -57.60 23.32
N VAL A 476 -11.70 -58.65 24.13
CA VAL A 476 -13.04 -59.23 24.35
C VAL A 476 -13.98 -58.14 24.83
N GLY A 477 -15.17 -58.07 24.24
CA GLY A 477 -16.26 -57.24 24.73
C GLY A 477 -16.84 -57.80 26.03
N ASP A 478 -17.80 -57.05 26.60
CA ASP A 478 -18.57 -57.55 27.73
C ASP A 478 -19.28 -58.84 27.31
N THR A 479 -19.15 -59.88 28.14
CA THR A 479 -19.80 -61.16 27.85
C THR A 479 -21.31 -60.98 27.87
N SER A 480 -21.93 -61.07 26.69
CA SER A 480 -23.37 -61.00 26.50
C SER A 480 -24.03 -62.31 26.90
N PHE A 481 -23.46 -63.45 26.48
CA PHE A 481 -23.92 -64.76 26.90
C PHE A 481 -22.78 -65.80 26.87
N ILE A 482 -22.99 -66.91 27.58
CA ILE A 482 -22.12 -68.08 27.52
C ILE A 482 -22.88 -69.18 26.79
N ALA A 483 -22.25 -69.81 25.79
CA ALA A 483 -22.77 -71.03 25.20
C ALA A 483 -21.86 -72.21 25.51
N ILE A 484 -22.47 -73.36 25.74
CA ILE A 484 -21.76 -74.62 25.90
C ILE A 484 -21.57 -75.25 24.51
N ARG A 485 -20.35 -75.67 24.19
CA ARG A 485 -19.93 -76.17 22.87
C ARG A 485 -19.40 -77.59 22.95
N THR A 486 -19.54 -78.33 21.86
CA THR A 486 -19.06 -79.73 21.78
C THR A 486 -17.57 -79.85 21.42
N ASN A 487 -16.88 -78.77 21.03
CA ASN A 487 -15.44 -78.74 20.77
C ASN A 487 -14.80 -77.44 21.32
N ALA A 488 -13.47 -77.47 21.53
CA ALA A 488 -12.70 -76.32 21.98
C ALA A 488 -12.65 -75.17 20.94
N ASN A 489 -12.22 -73.98 21.37
CA ASN A 489 -11.97 -72.79 20.52
C ASN A 489 -13.19 -72.35 19.68
N ASN A 490 -14.38 -72.27 20.30
CA ASN A 490 -15.64 -71.95 19.60
C ASN A 490 -16.01 -72.96 18.48
N GLY A 491 -15.38 -74.14 18.46
CA GLY A 491 -15.66 -75.20 17.51
C GLY A 491 -16.88 -76.03 17.89
N GLY A 492 -17.40 -76.78 16.92
CA GLY A 492 -18.55 -77.66 17.15
C GLY A 492 -19.89 -76.92 17.31
N ALA A 493 -20.95 -77.71 17.51
CA ALA A 493 -22.30 -77.17 17.67
C ALA A 493 -22.55 -76.69 19.10
N ARG A 494 -23.51 -75.77 19.28
CA ARG A 494 -23.95 -75.34 20.60
C ARG A 494 -24.80 -76.44 21.23
N TYR A 495 -24.56 -76.73 22.50
CA TYR A 495 -25.27 -77.77 23.24
C TYR A 495 -26.77 -77.49 23.35
N ASP A 496 -27.17 -76.22 23.47
CA ASP A 496 -28.58 -75.78 23.49
C ASP A 496 -29.34 -76.07 22.18
N THR A 497 -28.65 -76.55 21.13
CA THR A 497 -29.23 -76.94 19.84
C THR A 497 -29.17 -78.43 19.55
N LEU A 498 -28.72 -79.26 20.50
CA LEU A 498 -28.46 -80.70 20.28
C LEU A 498 -29.25 -81.58 21.24
N ASN A 499 -29.70 -82.72 20.73
CA ASN A 499 -30.14 -83.87 21.53
C ASN A 499 -29.01 -84.90 21.56
N ILE A 500 -28.41 -85.13 22.73
CA ILE A 500 -27.31 -86.09 22.89
C ILE A 500 -27.82 -87.32 23.63
N THR A 501 -27.69 -88.50 23.01
CA THR A 501 -27.95 -89.79 23.65
C THR A 501 -26.63 -90.38 24.13
N MET A 502 -26.58 -90.77 25.40
CA MET A 502 -25.39 -91.33 26.03
C MET A 502 -25.72 -92.69 26.65
N SER A 503 -24.79 -93.63 26.58
CA SER A 503 -24.86 -94.90 27.30
C SER A 503 -24.37 -94.71 28.74
N ALA A 504 -24.80 -95.58 29.65
CA ALA A 504 -24.25 -95.63 31.00
C ALA A 504 -22.71 -95.73 30.95
N ASP A 505 -22.04 -95.03 31.85
CA ASP A 505 -20.57 -94.96 32.00
C ASP A 505 -19.80 -94.25 30.86
N SER A 506 -20.48 -93.54 29.95
CA SER A 506 -19.83 -92.69 28.95
C SER A 506 -19.55 -91.26 29.45
N ALA A 507 -18.51 -90.62 28.93
CA ALA A 507 -18.13 -89.25 29.25
C ALA A 507 -18.31 -88.32 28.05
N LEU A 508 -18.74 -87.08 28.30
CA LEU A 508 -18.91 -86.03 27.30
C LEU A 508 -18.06 -84.81 27.70
N ASN A 509 -17.17 -84.39 26.81
CA ASN A 509 -16.41 -83.17 26.99
C ASN A 509 -17.19 -81.99 26.40
N LEU A 510 -17.41 -80.97 27.23
CA LEU A 510 -18.09 -79.74 26.84
C LEU A 510 -17.18 -78.55 27.16
N TYR A 511 -17.30 -77.51 26.35
CA TYR A 511 -16.47 -76.32 26.44
C TYR A 511 -17.39 -75.10 26.61
N ALA A 512 -17.18 -74.31 27.67
CA ALA A 512 -17.86 -73.03 27.80
C ALA A 512 -17.16 -72.01 26.90
N ALA A 513 -17.91 -71.34 26.03
CA ALA A 513 -17.45 -70.23 25.22
C ALA A 513 -18.28 -68.98 25.58
N SER A 514 -17.59 -67.88 25.87
CA SER A 514 -18.20 -66.56 26.03
C SER A 514 -18.42 -65.91 24.68
N TYR A 515 -19.57 -65.26 24.51
CA TYR A 515 -19.93 -64.45 23.37
C TYR A 515 -20.32 -63.07 23.85
N ASP A 516 -19.90 -62.06 23.11
CA ASP A 516 -20.54 -60.74 23.03
C ASP A 516 -21.81 -60.83 22.16
N GLN A 517 -22.54 -59.72 22.01
CA GLN A 517 -23.94 -59.74 21.55
C GLN A 517 -24.08 -59.67 20.04
#